data_AF-A0A151UM46-F1
#
_entry.id   AF-A0A151UM46-F1
#
_cell.length_a   1.000
_cell.length_b   1.000
_cell.length_c   1.000
_cell.angle_alpha   90.00
_cell.angle_beta   90.00
_cell.angle_gamma   90.00
#
_symmetry.space_group_name_H-M   'P 1'
#
loop_
_entity.id
_entity.type
_entity.pdbx_description
1 polymer ?
#
loop_
_entity_poly.entity_id
_entity_poly.type
_entity_poly.pdbx_seq_one_letter_code
_entity_poly.pdbx_strand_id
1 'polypeptide(L)'
;MSTYLIGDIHGCFDELKILLAQVEFNPVLDTLWLTGDLVARGLGSLEVLRLVHSLGDSVRIVLGNHELNLLAVYAGISCNKPNDRITPLLEAPDADKLINWLRRQPVLQVDEEKKLLMVHAGITPQWDIATARQCAREVEAALSSDSYPLFLDAMYGDLPNNWSSELRGLARLRFSTNVFTRMRYCFSNGQLEMNCKDIPEKAPPLLQPWFAIPGPVPKCYSIVFGHWASLRGQGTPAHIYGL
;
A
#
# COMPACT_ATOMS: atom_id res chain seq x y z
N MET A 1 3.69 13.02 22.25
CA MET A 1 3.09 12.13 21.25
C MET A 1 3.91 12.25 19.98
N SER A 2 4.71 11.24 19.71
CA SER A 2 5.51 11.15 18.48
C SER A 2 4.73 10.38 17.41
N THR A 3 5.06 10.64 16.13
CA THR A 3 4.53 9.88 15.01
C THR A 3 5.68 9.26 14.24
N TYR A 4 5.68 7.94 14.11
CA TYR A 4 6.71 7.19 13.40
C TYR A 4 6.13 6.67 12.09
N LEU A 5 6.90 6.78 11.01
CA LEU A 5 6.52 6.29 9.68
C LEU A 5 7.54 5.21 9.30
N ILE A 6 7.08 3.99 9.04
CA ILE A 6 7.94 2.86 8.67
C ILE A 6 7.51 2.35 7.28
N GLY A 7 8.52 2.07 6.45
CA GLY A 7 8.37 1.50 5.11
C GLY A 7 7.99 0.01 5.12
N ASP A 8 8.23 -0.64 3.98
CA ASP A 8 7.89 -2.05 3.76
C ASP A 8 8.61 -2.97 4.76
N ILE A 9 7.84 -3.84 5.43
CA ILE A 9 8.36 -4.71 6.50
C ILE A 9 8.68 -6.10 5.99
N HIS A 10 7.87 -6.65 5.08
CA HIS A 10 8.06 -7.95 4.45
C HIS A 10 8.39 -9.09 5.43
N GLY A 11 7.65 -9.21 6.53
CA GLY A 11 7.89 -10.25 7.52
C GLY A 11 9.22 -10.16 8.27
N CYS A 12 9.94 -9.03 8.21
CA CYS A 12 11.14 -8.74 9.01
C CYS A 12 10.76 -8.35 10.44
N PHE A 13 10.23 -9.34 11.18
CA PHE A 13 9.70 -9.14 12.54
C PHE A 13 10.77 -8.69 13.54
N ASP A 14 11.95 -9.28 13.48
CA ASP A 14 13.04 -8.98 14.42
C ASP A 14 13.56 -7.56 14.21
N GLU A 15 13.74 -7.15 12.95
CA GLU A 15 14.13 -5.79 12.57
C GLU A 15 13.08 -4.76 13.00
N LEU A 16 11.79 -5.06 12.80
CA LEU A 16 10.71 -4.21 13.28
C LEU A 16 10.77 -4.02 14.79
N LYS A 17 10.96 -5.10 15.57
CA LYS A 17 11.09 -5.01 17.03
C LYS A 17 12.30 -4.20 17.46
N ILE A 18 13.44 -4.39 16.81
CA ILE A 18 14.66 -3.63 17.09
C ILE A 18 14.42 -2.14 16.83
N LEU A 19 13.80 -1.80 15.70
CA LEU A 19 13.50 -0.42 15.33
C LEU A 19 12.54 0.24 16.34
N LEU A 20 11.46 -0.44 16.71
CA LEU A 20 10.50 0.06 17.71
C LEU A 20 11.15 0.23 19.09
N ALA A 21 12.04 -0.68 19.49
CA ALA A 21 12.79 -0.57 20.74
C ALA A 21 13.79 0.61 20.71
N GLN A 22 14.46 0.83 19.58
CA GLN A 22 15.43 1.91 19.42
C GLN A 22 14.80 3.31 19.58
N VAL A 23 13.54 3.47 19.17
CA VAL A 23 12.80 4.73 19.33
C VAL A 23 11.94 4.76 20.59
N GLU A 24 12.05 3.75 21.45
CA GLU A 24 11.27 3.56 22.68
C GLU A 24 9.75 3.71 22.44
N PHE A 25 9.26 3.13 21.34
CA PHE A 25 7.87 3.30 20.92
C PHE A 25 6.88 2.90 22.03
N ASN A 26 6.00 3.81 22.40
CA ASN A 26 4.97 3.57 23.39
C ASN A 26 3.56 3.63 22.77
N PRO A 27 2.83 2.51 22.63
CA PRO A 27 1.50 2.49 22.00
C PRO A 27 0.43 3.28 22.76
N VAL A 28 0.69 3.68 24.01
CA VAL A 28 -0.22 4.54 24.79
C VAL A 28 -0.03 6.02 24.42
N LEU A 29 1.16 6.41 23.98
CA LEU A 29 1.55 7.83 23.78
C LEU A 29 1.86 8.19 22.34
N ASP A 30 2.23 7.22 21.51
CA ASP A 30 2.75 7.42 20.16
C ASP A 30 1.86 6.77 19.11
N THR A 31 2.06 7.19 17.86
CA THR A 31 1.34 6.62 16.71
C THR A 31 2.33 6.09 15.68
N LEU A 32 2.11 4.86 15.24
CA LEU A 32 2.88 4.21 14.19
C LEU A 32 2.10 4.24 12.87
N TRP A 33 2.76 4.62 11.78
CA TRP A 33 2.21 4.54 10.44
C TRP A 33 3.03 3.58 9.58
N LEU A 34 2.37 2.64 8.92
CA LEU A 34 3.02 1.62 8.10
C LEU A 34 2.58 1.70 6.64
N THR A 35 3.53 1.72 5.71
CA THR A 35 3.26 1.85 4.26
C THR A 35 2.68 0.59 3.61
N GLY A 36 2.40 -0.47 4.37
CA GLY A 36 1.95 -1.75 3.84
C GLY A 36 3.12 -2.68 3.56
N ASP A 37 2.87 -3.71 2.76
CA ASP A 37 3.79 -4.83 2.51
C ASP A 37 4.38 -5.35 3.83
N LEU A 38 3.50 -5.58 4.80
CA LEU A 38 3.77 -6.13 6.12
C LEU A 38 4.22 -7.59 6.02
N VAL A 39 3.66 -8.29 5.03
CA VAL A 39 3.86 -9.73 4.82
C VAL A 39 4.73 -10.02 3.59
N ALA A 40 5.00 -11.31 3.42
CA ALA A 40 5.75 -11.93 2.34
C ALA A 40 7.27 -11.73 2.40
N ARG A 41 8.01 -12.58 1.69
CA ARG A 41 9.49 -12.63 1.56
C ARG A 41 10.23 -13.03 2.85
N GLY A 42 9.98 -12.34 3.97
CA GLY A 42 10.55 -12.65 5.28
C GLY A 42 9.84 -13.82 5.96
N LEU A 43 10.47 -14.34 7.02
CA LEU A 43 9.97 -15.52 7.75
C LEU A 43 8.90 -15.17 8.79
N GLY A 44 8.88 -13.93 9.29
CA GLY A 44 8.05 -13.51 10.42
C GLY A 44 6.72 -12.85 10.04
N SER A 45 6.12 -13.19 8.88
CA SER A 45 4.88 -12.54 8.41
C SER A 45 3.73 -12.68 9.41
N LEU A 46 3.61 -13.84 10.06
CA LEU A 46 2.58 -14.12 11.07
C LEU A 46 2.77 -13.24 12.32
N GLU A 47 4.01 -13.15 12.80
CA GLU A 47 4.41 -12.38 13.97
C GLU A 47 4.22 -10.88 13.73
N VAL A 48 4.57 -10.38 12.54
CA VAL A 48 4.31 -9.00 12.13
C VAL A 48 2.81 -8.71 12.18
N LEU A 49 1.96 -9.53 11.56
CA LEU A 49 0.51 -9.26 11.59
C LEU A 49 -0.06 -9.32 13.02
N ARG A 50 0.37 -10.28 13.85
CA ARG A 50 -0.07 -10.36 15.25
C ARG A 50 0.34 -9.13 16.06
N LEU A 51 1.57 -8.64 15.87
CA LEU A 51 2.05 -7.43 16.52
C LEU A 51 1.25 -6.22 16.06
N VAL A 52 1.15 -5.99 14.75
CA VAL A 52 0.43 -4.82 14.22
C VAL A 52 -1.05 -4.85 14.64
N HIS A 53 -1.71 -6.01 14.60
CA HIS A 53 -3.07 -6.15 15.09
C HIS A 53 -3.19 -5.83 16.59
N SER A 54 -2.19 -6.16 17.42
CA SER A 54 -2.26 -5.92 18.88
C SER A 54 -2.08 -4.44 19.26
N LEU A 55 -1.51 -3.63 18.36
CA LEU A 55 -1.31 -2.19 18.57
C LEU A 55 -2.62 -1.37 18.55
N GLY A 56 -3.70 -1.92 17.97
CA GLY A 56 -5.01 -1.26 17.94
C GLY A 56 -4.97 0.15 17.35
N ASP A 57 -5.52 1.12 18.07
CA ASP A 57 -5.65 2.51 17.59
C ASP A 57 -4.31 3.26 17.50
N SER A 58 -3.23 2.71 18.08
CA SER A 58 -1.90 3.30 18.00
C SER A 58 -1.20 3.04 16.66
N VAL A 59 -1.80 2.26 15.77
CA VAL A 59 -1.25 2.00 14.44
C VAL A 59 -2.21 2.42 13.33
N ARG A 60 -1.65 3.04 12.28
CA ARG A 60 -2.32 3.39 11.04
C ARG A 60 -1.60 2.70 9.90
N ILE A 61 -2.29 1.84 9.17
CA ILE A 61 -1.68 1.13 8.04
C ILE A 61 -2.39 1.48 6.74
N VAL A 62 -1.68 1.27 5.64
CA VAL A 62 -2.27 1.14 4.31
C VAL A 62 -1.97 -0.25 3.75
N LEU A 63 -2.89 -0.81 2.96
CA LEU A 63 -2.70 -2.08 2.29
C LEU A 63 -1.80 -1.94 1.07
N GLY A 64 -0.79 -2.82 0.98
CA GLY A 64 0.09 -2.97 -0.18
C GLY A 64 -0.27 -4.14 -1.08
N ASN A 65 0.54 -4.37 -2.10
CA ASN A 65 0.24 -5.44 -3.06
C ASN A 65 0.47 -6.83 -2.48
N HIS A 66 1.36 -7.01 -1.51
CA HIS A 66 1.57 -8.30 -0.87
C HIS A 66 0.42 -8.66 0.09
N GLU A 67 -0.20 -7.68 0.76
CA GLU A 67 -1.43 -7.93 1.51
C GLU A 67 -2.56 -8.38 0.59
N LEU A 68 -2.79 -7.69 -0.53
CA LEU A 68 -3.83 -8.08 -1.47
C LEU A 68 -3.60 -9.47 -2.07
N ASN A 69 -2.33 -9.81 -2.38
CA ASN A 69 -1.98 -11.16 -2.84
C ASN A 69 -2.21 -12.22 -1.74
N LEU A 70 -1.87 -11.92 -0.48
CA LEU A 70 -2.17 -12.81 0.65
C LEU A 70 -3.68 -13.07 0.77
N LEU A 71 -4.51 -12.02 0.68
CA LEU A 71 -5.96 -12.17 0.71
C LEU A 71 -6.48 -13.02 -0.45
N ALA A 72 -5.89 -12.89 -1.65
CA ALA A 72 -6.25 -13.69 -2.82
C ALA A 72 -5.85 -15.16 -2.69
N VAL A 73 -4.67 -15.44 -2.11
CA VAL A 73 -4.22 -16.81 -1.82
C VAL A 73 -5.13 -17.45 -0.77
N TYR A 74 -5.43 -16.74 0.31
CA TYR A 74 -6.33 -17.23 1.36
C TYR A 74 -7.74 -17.52 0.83
N ALA A 75 -8.25 -16.69 -0.09
CA ALA A 75 -9.54 -16.90 -0.73
C ALA A 75 -9.54 -17.97 -1.85
N GLY A 76 -8.39 -18.62 -2.13
CA GLY A 76 -8.26 -19.65 -3.16
C GLY A 76 -8.26 -19.14 -4.60
N ILE A 77 -8.03 -17.83 -4.82
CA ILE A 77 -8.02 -17.18 -6.14
C ILE A 77 -6.64 -17.27 -6.79
N SER A 78 -5.59 -17.18 -5.97
CA SER A 78 -4.20 -17.20 -6.42
C SER A 78 -3.42 -18.34 -5.75
N CYS A 79 -2.39 -18.82 -6.44
CA CYS A 79 -1.52 -19.86 -5.89
C CYS A 79 -0.53 -19.26 -4.89
N ASN A 80 -0.36 -19.93 -3.75
CA ASN A 80 0.71 -19.62 -2.80
C ASN A 80 2.07 -19.88 -3.45
N LYS A 81 2.92 -18.84 -3.55
CA LYS A 81 4.27 -18.97 -4.09
C LYS A 81 5.24 -19.25 -2.94
N PRO A 82 6.13 -20.26 -3.06
CA PRO A 82 7.08 -20.58 -1.99
C PRO A 82 7.95 -19.39 -1.55
N ASN A 83 8.30 -18.50 -2.48
CA ASN A 83 9.10 -17.30 -2.20
C ASN A 83 8.39 -16.27 -1.32
N ASP A 84 7.05 -16.31 -1.24
CA ASP A 84 6.30 -15.42 -0.37
C ASP A 84 6.38 -15.87 1.10
N ARG A 85 6.67 -17.14 1.39
CA ARG A 85 6.84 -17.67 2.75
C ARG A 85 5.65 -17.40 3.70
N ILE A 86 4.44 -17.29 3.16
CA ILE A 86 3.21 -16.99 3.91
C ILE A 86 2.49 -18.23 4.46
N THR A 87 3.00 -19.44 4.18
CA THR A 87 2.37 -20.70 4.65
C THR A 87 2.14 -20.76 6.16
N PRO A 88 3.10 -20.39 7.04
CA PRO A 88 2.87 -20.41 8.48
C PRO A 88 1.70 -19.51 8.92
N LEU A 89 1.49 -18.40 8.21
CA LEU A 89 0.39 -17.48 8.47
C LEU A 89 -0.95 -18.07 8.02
N LEU A 90 -0.99 -18.71 6.85
CA LEU A 90 -2.19 -19.35 6.30
C LEU A 90 -2.66 -20.55 7.14
N GLU A 91 -1.72 -21.29 7.72
CA GLU A 91 -2.00 -22.47 8.56
C GLU A 91 -2.21 -22.13 10.04
N ALA A 92 -2.08 -20.87 10.42
CA ALA A 92 -2.21 -20.44 11.82
C ALA A 92 -3.65 -20.61 12.32
N PRO A 93 -3.87 -21.04 13.58
CA PRO A 93 -5.21 -21.18 14.16
C PRO A 93 -6.02 -19.87 14.20
N ASP A 94 -5.35 -18.72 14.17
CA ASP A 94 -5.94 -17.37 14.16
C ASP A 94 -5.90 -16.70 12.78
N ALA A 95 -5.61 -17.44 11.70
CA ALA A 95 -5.54 -16.92 10.34
C ALA A 95 -6.83 -16.17 9.96
N ASP A 96 -7.99 -16.78 10.15
CA ASP A 96 -9.30 -16.17 9.84
C ASP A 96 -9.48 -14.81 10.51
N LYS A 97 -9.05 -14.68 11.78
CA LYS A 97 -9.14 -13.43 12.54
C LYS A 97 -8.23 -12.36 11.92
N LEU A 98 -6.97 -12.71 11.67
CA LEU A 98 -5.98 -11.79 11.11
C LEU A 98 -6.35 -11.35 9.70
N ILE A 99 -6.80 -12.28 8.86
CA ILE A 99 -7.23 -12.01 7.47
C ILE A 99 -8.48 -11.13 7.44
N ASN A 100 -9.47 -11.40 8.30
CA ASN A 100 -10.67 -10.57 8.39
C ASN A 100 -10.38 -9.17 8.92
N TRP A 101 -9.41 -9.02 9.82
CA TRP A 101 -8.93 -7.71 10.25
C TRP A 101 -8.19 -7.00 9.12
N LEU A 102 -7.28 -7.70 8.42
CA LEU A 102 -6.43 -7.14 7.37
C LEU A 102 -7.24 -6.61 6.18
N ARG A 103 -8.25 -7.35 5.70
CA ARG A 103 -9.08 -6.90 4.57
C ARG A 103 -9.93 -5.66 4.87
N ARG A 104 -10.05 -5.25 6.13
CA ARG A 104 -10.78 -4.05 6.56
C ARG A 104 -9.88 -2.84 6.77
N GLN A 105 -8.58 -2.98 6.47
CA GLN A 105 -7.62 -1.91 6.63
C GLN A 105 -7.66 -0.94 5.44
N PRO A 106 -7.34 0.35 5.65
CA PRO A 106 -7.39 1.34 4.58
C PRO A 106 -6.38 1.08 3.46
N VAL A 107 -6.63 1.63 2.27
CA VAL A 107 -5.61 1.76 1.20
C VAL A 107 -5.02 3.17 1.15
N LEU A 108 -5.64 4.12 1.85
CA LEU A 108 -5.22 5.51 1.95
C LEU A 108 -5.43 6.03 3.37
N GLN A 109 -4.40 6.62 3.95
CA GLN A 109 -4.48 7.35 5.21
C GLN A 109 -4.29 8.85 4.94
N VAL A 110 -5.10 9.67 5.60
CA VAL A 110 -5.00 11.13 5.55
C VAL A 110 -5.04 11.69 6.97
N ASP A 111 -4.09 12.57 7.28
CA ASP A 111 -4.07 13.41 8.48
C ASP A 111 -4.12 14.88 8.05
N GLU A 112 -5.27 15.51 8.32
CA GLU A 112 -5.55 16.87 7.88
C GLU A 112 -4.78 17.93 8.70
N GLU A 113 -4.41 17.61 9.94
CA GLU A 113 -3.68 18.50 10.84
C GLU A 113 -2.20 18.52 10.48
N LYS A 114 -1.63 17.35 10.25
CA LYS A 114 -0.22 17.18 9.82
C LYS A 114 -0.03 17.43 8.33
N LYS A 115 -1.11 17.57 7.57
CA LYS A 115 -1.11 17.58 6.09
C LYS A 115 -0.31 16.41 5.54
N LEU A 116 -0.62 15.21 6.01
CA LEU A 116 0.09 13.98 5.66
C LEU A 116 -0.86 13.00 4.97
N LEU A 117 -0.43 12.46 3.82
CA LEU A 117 -1.02 11.29 3.18
C LEU A 117 -0.04 10.13 3.27
N MET A 118 -0.56 8.95 3.57
CA MET A 118 0.17 7.70 3.38
C MET A 118 -0.62 6.80 2.46
N VAL A 119 0.09 6.19 1.52
CA VAL A 119 -0.42 5.29 0.50
C VAL A 119 0.73 4.36 0.11
N HIS A 120 0.45 3.10 -0.22
CA HIS A 120 1.53 2.15 -0.49
C HIS A 120 2.39 2.56 -1.71
N ALA A 121 1.78 2.80 -2.87
CA ALA A 121 2.52 3.17 -4.09
C ALA A 121 2.57 4.69 -4.35
N GLY A 122 1.44 5.38 -4.27
CA GLY A 122 1.37 6.83 -4.54
C GLY A 122 -0.03 7.32 -4.92
N ILE A 123 -0.13 8.59 -5.29
CA ILE A 123 -1.35 9.20 -5.84
C ILE A 123 -1.08 9.58 -7.29
N THR A 124 -1.90 9.09 -8.22
CA THR A 124 -1.75 9.42 -9.64
C THR A 124 -1.87 10.94 -9.86
N PRO A 125 -1.11 11.53 -10.79
CA PRO A 125 -1.26 12.95 -11.16
C PRO A 125 -2.65 13.27 -11.73
N GLN A 126 -3.46 12.27 -12.05
CA GLN A 126 -4.83 12.44 -12.55
C GLN A 126 -5.88 12.69 -11.46
N TRP A 127 -5.50 12.60 -10.16
CA TRP A 127 -6.43 12.67 -9.04
C TRP A 127 -6.13 13.81 -8.07
N ASP A 128 -7.19 14.50 -7.64
CA ASP A 128 -7.16 15.32 -6.42
C ASP A 128 -7.39 14.46 -5.17
N ILE A 129 -7.22 15.07 -4.00
CA ILE A 129 -7.39 14.37 -2.71
C ILE A 129 -8.83 13.85 -2.56
N ALA A 130 -9.83 14.60 -3.03
CA ALA A 130 -11.23 14.20 -2.92
C ALA A 130 -11.50 12.91 -3.73
N THR A 131 -10.98 12.84 -4.95
CA THR A 131 -11.06 11.67 -5.83
C THR A 131 -10.30 10.50 -5.23
N ALA A 132 -9.08 10.72 -4.74
CA ALA A 132 -8.29 9.68 -4.09
C ALA A 132 -9.03 9.08 -2.88
N ARG A 133 -9.62 9.91 -2.01
CA ARG A 133 -10.42 9.44 -0.86
C ARG A 133 -11.67 8.68 -1.30
N GLN A 134 -12.32 9.12 -2.37
CA GLN A 134 -13.49 8.43 -2.90
C GLN A 134 -13.11 7.04 -3.44
N CYS A 135 -12.07 6.95 -4.27
CA CYS A 135 -11.57 5.69 -4.80
C CYS A 135 -11.08 4.73 -3.70
N ALA A 136 -10.42 5.27 -2.66
CA ALA A 136 -9.99 4.47 -1.51
C ALA A 136 -11.19 3.83 -0.80
N ARG A 137 -12.22 4.61 -0.49
CA ARG A 137 -13.46 4.10 0.15
C ARG A 137 -14.16 3.02 -0.68
N GLU A 138 -14.16 3.14 -2.01
CA GLU A 138 -14.75 2.14 -2.89
C GLU A 138 -13.99 0.81 -2.86
N VAL A 139 -12.65 0.86 -2.88
CA VAL A 139 -11.80 -0.33 -2.74
C VAL A 139 -11.94 -0.96 -1.36
N GLU A 140 -11.90 -0.15 -0.30
CA GLU A 140 -12.07 -0.59 1.09
C GLU A 140 -13.44 -1.23 1.34
N ALA A 141 -14.50 -0.68 0.76
CA ALA A 141 -15.85 -1.26 0.83
C ALA A 141 -15.91 -2.61 0.12
N ALA A 142 -15.28 -2.75 -1.05
CA ALA A 142 -15.21 -4.03 -1.76
C ALA A 142 -14.46 -5.10 -0.96
N LEU A 143 -13.31 -4.75 -0.37
CA LEU A 143 -12.51 -5.64 0.48
C LEU A 143 -13.21 -6.02 1.79
N SER A 144 -13.99 -5.10 2.36
CA SER A 144 -14.74 -5.31 3.60
C SER A 144 -16.03 -6.10 3.41
N SER A 145 -16.51 -6.25 2.17
CA SER A 145 -17.73 -7.01 1.85
C SER A 145 -17.53 -8.53 1.95
N ASP A 146 -18.62 -9.29 2.01
CA ASP A 146 -18.57 -10.76 1.95
C ASP A 146 -18.24 -11.27 0.54
N SER A 147 -18.40 -10.41 -0.47
CA SER A 147 -18.06 -10.69 -1.88
C SER A 147 -16.65 -10.24 -2.25
N TYR A 148 -15.78 -9.96 -1.27
CA TYR A 148 -14.39 -9.58 -1.53
C TYR A 148 -13.61 -10.55 -2.44
N PRO A 149 -13.88 -11.88 -2.47
CA PRO A 149 -13.19 -12.78 -3.41
C PRO A 149 -13.44 -12.41 -4.87
N LEU A 150 -14.65 -11.97 -5.23
CA LEU A 150 -14.95 -11.54 -6.61
C LEU A 150 -14.13 -10.31 -7.01
N PHE A 151 -13.92 -9.39 -6.07
CA PHE A 151 -13.07 -8.23 -6.30
C PHE A 151 -11.59 -8.62 -6.42
N LEU A 152 -11.11 -9.53 -5.56
CA LEU A 152 -9.72 -10.01 -5.61
C LEU A 152 -9.39 -10.76 -6.91
N ASP A 153 -10.34 -11.49 -7.49
CA ASP A 153 -10.18 -12.10 -8.80
C ASP A 153 -10.11 -11.02 -9.90
N ALA A 154 -11.00 -10.03 -9.80
CA ALA A 154 -11.10 -8.95 -10.77
C ALA A 154 -9.94 -7.93 -10.71
N MET A 155 -9.21 -7.80 -9.59
CA MET A 155 -8.09 -6.85 -9.49
C MET A 155 -6.86 -7.30 -10.27
N TYR A 156 -6.75 -8.58 -10.63
CA TYR A 156 -5.67 -9.03 -11.50
C TYR A 156 -5.85 -8.43 -12.91
N GLY A 157 -4.86 -7.64 -13.32
CA GLY A 157 -4.82 -6.99 -14.63
C GLY A 157 -4.26 -5.57 -14.56
N ASP A 158 -3.73 -5.11 -15.69
CA ASP A 158 -3.03 -3.82 -15.79
C ASP A 158 -3.86 -2.76 -16.53
N LEU A 159 -5.06 -3.12 -17.02
CA LEU A 159 -5.99 -2.22 -17.71
C LEU A 159 -7.30 -2.05 -16.92
N PRO A 160 -7.89 -0.84 -16.89
CA PRO A 160 -7.46 0.36 -17.61
C PRO A 160 -6.27 1.05 -16.92
N ASN A 161 -5.54 1.88 -17.67
CA ASN A 161 -4.35 2.60 -17.21
C ASN A 161 -4.49 4.13 -17.27
N ASN A 162 -5.65 4.64 -17.67
CA ASN A 162 -6.02 6.06 -17.57
C ASN A 162 -7.24 6.22 -16.67
N TRP A 163 -7.25 7.32 -15.92
CA TRP A 163 -8.42 7.70 -15.17
C TRP A 163 -9.47 8.32 -16.10
N SER A 164 -10.72 7.97 -15.86
CA SER A 164 -11.88 8.70 -16.36
C SER A 164 -12.95 8.70 -15.28
N SER A 165 -13.64 9.82 -15.10
CA SER A 165 -14.80 9.91 -14.21
C SER A 165 -15.93 8.98 -14.63
N GLU A 166 -15.92 8.50 -15.87
CA GLU A 166 -16.89 7.55 -16.42
C GLU A 166 -16.55 6.08 -16.11
N LEU A 167 -15.36 5.77 -15.59
CA LEU A 167 -15.02 4.41 -15.18
C LEU A 167 -16.00 3.94 -14.10
N ARG A 168 -16.48 2.70 -14.23
CA ARG A 168 -17.44 2.08 -13.30
C ARG A 168 -17.06 0.64 -12.96
N GLY A 169 -17.64 0.13 -11.89
CA GLY A 169 -17.53 -1.26 -11.47
C GLY A 169 -16.08 -1.73 -11.30
N LEU A 170 -15.80 -2.97 -11.73
CA LEU A 170 -14.51 -3.62 -11.55
C LEU A 170 -13.35 -2.89 -12.25
N ALA A 171 -13.59 -2.25 -13.39
CA ALA A 171 -12.55 -1.49 -14.10
C ALA A 171 -12.07 -0.28 -13.27
N ARG A 172 -13.01 0.42 -12.63
CA ARG A 172 -12.69 1.56 -11.74
C ARG A 172 -11.95 1.09 -10.49
N LEU A 173 -12.40 0.00 -9.88
CA LEU A 173 -11.76 -0.57 -8.70
C LEU A 173 -10.34 -1.04 -9.04
N ARG A 174 -10.15 -1.78 -10.15
CA ARG A 174 -8.83 -2.25 -10.59
C ARG A 174 -7.87 -1.11 -10.87
N PHE A 175 -8.29 -0.06 -11.59
CA PHE A 175 -7.46 1.14 -11.78
C PHE A 175 -7.03 1.72 -10.43
N SER A 176 -7.99 1.86 -9.52
CA SER A 176 -7.73 2.44 -8.20
C SER A 176 -6.75 1.61 -7.39
N THR A 177 -6.91 0.28 -7.38
CA THR A 177 -5.98 -0.65 -6.75
C THR A 177 -4.60 -0.58 -7.36
N ASN A 178 -4.48 -0.48 -8.68
CA ASN A 178 -3.20 -0.32 -9.36
C ASN A 178 -2.49 0.99 -8.97
N VAL A 179 -3.24 2.10 -8.87
CA VAL A 179 -2.72 3.39 -8.36
C VAL A 179 -2.19 3.22 -6.93
N PHE A 180 -3.02 2.68 -6.03
CA PHE A 180 -2.68 2.64 -4.61
C PHE A 180 -1.58 1.63 -4.27
N THR A 181 -1.48 0.51 -4.99
CA THR A 181 -0.65 -0.62 -4.56
C THR A 181 0.48 -0.99 -5.52
N ARG A 182 0.48 -0.52 -6.77
CA ARG A 182 1.42 -1.02 -7.79
C ARG A 182 2.14 0.05 -8.60
N MET A 183 1.66 1.29 -8.59
CA MET A 183 2.18 2.40 -9.38
C MET A 183 3.66 2.70 -9.11
N ARG A 184 4.40 3.00 -10.18
CA ARG A 184 5.78 3.53 -10.11
C ARG A 184 5.94 4.65 -11.14
N TYR A 185 5.81 4.27 -12.40
CA TYR A 185 5.96 5.16 -13.54
C TYR A 185 4.63 5.55 -14.15
N CYS A 186 4.64 6.70 -14.80
CA CYS A 186 3.58 7.20 -15.64
C CYS A 186 4.16 7.76 -16.94
N PHE A 187 3.35 7.78 -18.00
CA PHE A 187 3.63 8.62 -19.17
C PHE A 187 3.33 10.09 -18.83
N SER A 188 3.83 11.04 -19.64
CA SER A 188 3.66 12.48 -19.38
C SER A 188 2.21 12.97 -19.27
N ASN A 189 1.25 12.21 -19.83
CA ASN A 189 -0.19 12.47 -19.69
C ASN A 189 -0.80 11.91 -18.40
N GLY A 190 0.00 11.30 -17.52
CA GLY A 190 -0.42 10.68 -16.28
C GLY A 190 -0.85 9.20 -16.40
N GLN A 191 -0.84 8.62 -17.60
CA GLN A 191 -1.21 7.21 -17.82
C GLN A 191 -0.26 6.28 -17.07
N LEU A 192 -0.80 5.28 -16.38
CA LEU A 192 -0.02 4.34 -15.58
C LEU A 192 0.82 3.42 -16.48
N GLU A 193 2.06 3.17 -16.06
CA GLU A 193 2.90 2.10 -16.59
C GLU A 193 3.15 1.07 -15.49
N MET A 194 2.83 -0.20 -15.78
CA MET A 194 2.73 -1.26 -14.77
C MET A 194 3.88 -2.28 -14.80
N ASN A 195 4.79 -2.20 -15.78
CA ASN A 195 5.82 -3.22 -16.01
C ASN A 195 7.22 -2.78 -15.54
N CYS A 196 7.56 -1.51 -15.70
CA CYS A 196 8.87 -0.97 -15.38
C CYS A 196 9.07 -0.91 -13.86
N LYS A 197 10.12 -1.58 -13.37
CA LYS A 197 10.48 -1.64 -11.95
C LYS A 197 11.88 -1.08 -11.67
N ASP A 198 12.54 -0.58 -12.70
CA ASP A 198 13.91 -0.09 -12.64
C ASP A 198 14.00 1.28 -11.96
N ILE A 199 15.25 1.70 -11.70
CA ILE A 199 15.57 3.05 -11.22
C ILE A 199 15.32 4.11 -12.31
N PRO A 200 15.01 5.36 -11.95
CA PRO A 200 14.70 6.42 -12.91
C PRO A 200 15.74 6.60 -14.02
N GLU A 201 17.03 6.41 -13.72
CA GLU A 201 18.14 6.55 -14.69
C GLU A 201 18.15 5.46 -15.78
N LYS A 202 17.50 4.32 -15.52
CA LYS A 202 17.39 3.19 -16.45
C LYS A 202 16.01 3.09 -17.09
N ALA A 203 15.08 3.95 -16.69
CA ALA A 203 13.73 3.94 -17.24
C ALA A 203 13.73 4.38 -18.71
N PRO A 204 12.85 3.81 -19.55
CA PRO A 204 12.60 4.31 -20.89
C PRO A 204 12.34 5.83 -20.90
N PRO A 205 12.85 6.60 -21.89
CA PRO A 205 12.79 8.06 -21.89
C PRO A 205 11.38 8.68 -21.82
N LEU A 206 10.34 7.92 -22.20
CA LEU A 206 8.95 8.35 -22.18
C LEU A 206 8.29 8.21 -20.79
N LEU A 207 8.94 7.52 -19.86
CA LEU A 207 8.42 7.25 -18.53
C LEU A 207 9.00 8.23 -17.52
N GLN A 208 8.13 8.70 -16.64
CA GLN A 208 8.49 9.57 -15.53
C GLN A 208 7.97 8.94 -14.23
N PRO A 209 8.72 9.01 -13.12
CA PRO A 209 8.18 8.68 -11.81
C PRO A 209 6.90 9.46 -11.57
N TRP A 210 5.88 8.84 -10.98
CA TRP A 210 4.56 9.48 -10.81
C TRP A 210 4.65 10.86 -10.14
N PHE A 211 5.55 11.01 -9.16
CA PHE A 211 5.74 12.23 -8.38
C PHE A 211 6.49 13.34 -9.13
N ALA A 212 7.09 13.03 -10.28
CA ALA A 212 7.72 14.02 -11.15
C ALA A 212 6.70 14.73 -12.06
N ILE A 213 5.49 14.17 -12.20
CA ILE A 213 4.41 14.74 -13.00
C ILE A 213 3.55 15.64 -12.09
N PRO A 214 3.33 16.91 -12.45
CA PRO A 214 2.45 17.78 -11.68
C PRO A 214 1.04 17.22 -11.56
N GLY A 215 0.55 17.11 -10.32
CA GLY A 215 -0.81 16.67 -10.00
C GLY A 215 -1.59 17.74 -9.23
N PRO A 216 -2.90 17.56 -9.05
CA PRO A 216 -3.78 18.52 -8.37
C PRO A 216 -3.74 18.39 -6.83
N VAL A 217 -3.05 17.39 -6.27
CA VAL A 217 -2.80 17.31 -4.83
C VAL A 217 -2.01 18.56 -4.38
N PRO A 218 -2.52 19.34 -3.40
CA PRO A 218 -1.84 20.56 -2.97
C PRO A 218 -0.44 20.27 -2.42
N LYS A 219 0.54 21.07 -2.82
CA LYS A 219 1.95 20.94 -2.39
C LYS A 219 2.18 21.11 -0.88
N CYS A 220 1.18 21.59 -0.13
CA CYS A 220 1.25 21.65 1.32
C CYS A 220 1.09 20.28 1.99
N TYR A 221 0.61 19.27 1.26
CA TYR A 221 0.56 17.90 1.76
C TYR A 221 1.87 17.17 1.51
N SER A 222 2.31 16.45 2.53
CA SER A 222 3.36 15.45 2.43
C SER A 222 2.78 14.09 2.06
N ILE A 223 3.40 13.40 1.11
CA ILE A 223 3.00 12.05 0.67
C ILE A 223 4.11 11.08 1.05
N VAL A 224 3.74 10.06 1.81
CA VAL A 224 4.61 8.98 2.26
C VAL A 224 4.17 7.69 1.60
N PHE A 225 5.11 6.95 1.03
CA PHE A 225 4.85 5.69 0.34
C PHE A 225 6.01 4.70 0.51
N GLY A 226 5.74 3.41 0.32
CA GLY A 226 6.70 2.31 0.42
C GLY A 226 6.24 1.18 -0.49
N HIS A 227 7.07 0.78 -1.45
CA HIS A 227 6.83 -0.25 -2.50
C HIS A 227 7.98 -0.24 -3.52
N TRP A 228 8.52 0.95 -3.75
CA TRP A 228 9.49 1.20 -4.81
C TRP A 228 10.92 1.02 -4.32
N ALA A 229 11.24 -0.21 -3.87
CA ALA A 229 12.54 -0.55 -3.29
C ALA A 229 13.75 -0.19 -4.17
N SER A 230 13.62 -0.22 -5.51
CA SER A 230 14.70 0.20 -6.41
C SER A 230 15.03 1.69 -6.31
N LEU A 231 14.07 2.56 -5.95
CA LEU A 231 14.28 3.99 -5.75
C LEU A 231 15.15 4.29 -4.51
N ARG A 232 15.16 3.41 -3.50
CA ARG A 232 15.92 3.55 -2.24
C ARG A 232 15.72 4.87 -1.51
N GLY A 233 14.53 5.46 -1.63
CA GLY A 233 14.19 6.78 -1.06
C GLY A 233 14.99 7.95 -1.64
N GLN A 234 15.62 7.78 -2.81
CA GLN A 234 16.42 8.83 -3.46
C GLN A 234 15.64 9.52 -4.58
N GLY A 235 15.98 10.78 -4.87
CA GLY A 235 15.43 11.50 -6.02
C GLY A 235 13.97 11.94 -5.89
N THR A 236 13.36 11.86 -4.70
CA THR A 236 12.03 12.42 -4.47
C THR A 236 12.10 13.93 -4.22
N PRO A 237 11.11 14.70 -4.70
CA PRO A 237 11.02 16.12 -4.41
C PRO A 237 10.64 16.37 -2.94
N ALA A 238 10.77 17.63 -2.50
CA ALA A 238 10.32 18.04 -1.17
C ALA A 238 8.87 17.60 -0.92
N HIS A 239 8.58 17.19 0.31
CA HIS A 239 7.28 16.66 0.77
C HIS A 239 6.88 15.31 0.18
N ILE A 240 7.72 14.65 -0.61
CA ILE A 240 7.51 13.27 -1.07
C ILE A 240 8.55 12.37 -0.41
N TYR A 241 8.10 11.39 0.37
CA TYR A 241 8.94 10.47 1.13
C TYR A 241 8.71 9.05 0.63
N GLY A 242 9.69 8.52 -0.11
CA GLY A 242 9.75 7.09 -0.43
C GLY A 242 10.55 6.37 0.65
N LEU A 243 9.89 5.47 1.39
CA LEU A 243 10.48 4.66 2.45
C LEU A 243 10.92 3.28 1.95
#